data_AF-A0A943LC63-F1
#
_entry.id   AF-A0A943LC63-F1
#
_cell.length_a   1.000
_cell.length_b   1.000
_cell.length_c   1.000
_cell.angle_alpha   90.00
_cell.angle_beta   90.00
_cell.angle_gamma   90.00
#
_symmetry.space_group_name_H-M   'P 1'
#
loop_
_entity.id
_entity.type
_entity.pdbx_description
1 polymer ?
#
loop_
_entity_poly.entity_id
_entity_poly.type
_entity_poly.pdbx_seq_one_letter_code
_entity_poly.pdbx_strand_id
1 'polypeptide(L)'
;FGDFSYVNEHIMVVSKKFDGRFKKGTRVGIDTSSIDQFMLTKTYFEDLEVEYVNLNYSQFITALKENEIDAAIWNLDDLQDRQDDIKFMPLNREEKNIKDTEAVIIANKKNSIVPALFSRVLDIEDVKEYQRLVMNKKIMPQY
;
A
#
# COMPACT_ATOMS: atom_id res chain seq x y z
N PHE A 1 2.61 15.21 -0.82
CA PHE A 1 1.31 15.85 -0.48
C PHE A 1 0.84 15.47 0.93
N GLY A 2 1.73 15.08 1.85
CA GLY A 2 1.38 14.61 3.20
C GLY A 2 0.87 13.17 3.22
N ASP A 3 0.78 12.60 4.42
CA ASP A 3 0.32 11.22 4.64
C ASP A 3 -1.13 11.03 4.13
N PHE A 4 -1.41 9.83 3.62
CA PHE A 4 -2.71 9.39 3.06
C PHE A 4 -3.21 10.10 1.80
N SER A 5 -2.35 10.89 1.14
CA SER A 5 -2.69 11.54 -0.13
C SER A 5 -2.64 10.61 -1.34
N TYR A 6 -2.08 9.40 -1.22
CA TYR A 6 -1.99 8.42 -2.31
C TYR A 6 -2.93 7.21 -2.13
N VAL A 7 -2.93 6.56 -0.96
CA VAL A 7 -3.76 5.39 -0.61
C VAL A 7 -4.11 5.44 0.89
N ASN A 8 -5.33 5.01 1.28
CA ASN A 8 -5.79 5.17 2.66
C ASN A 8 -5.11 4.27 3.69
N GLU A 9 -4.77 3.02 3.40
CA GLU A 9 -3.92 2.25 4.31
C GLU A 9 -3.53 0.90 3.70
N HIS A 10 -2.24 0.63 3.52
CA HIS A 10 -1.73 -0.74 3.45
C HIS A 10 -1.88 -1.47 4.79
N ILE A 11 -2.41 -2.68 4.76
CA ILE A 11 -2.59 -3.58 5.90
C ILE A 11 -1.91 -4.92 5.63
N MET A 12 -1.61 -5.65 6.69
CA MET A 12 -1.18 -7.04 6.59
C MET A 12 -2.41 -7.94 6.53
N VAL A 13 -2.48 -8.79 5.51
CA VAL A 13 -3.45 -9.89 5.41
C VAL A 13 -2.77 -11.21 5.71
N VAL A 14 -3.37 -11.99 6.60
CA VAL A 14 -2.87 -13.32 6.99
C VAL A 14 -4.00 -14.33 7.02
N SER A 15 -3.65 -15.61 6.91
CA SER A 15 -4.61 -16.70 7.09
C SER A 15 -5.26 -16.66 8.48
N LYS A 16 -6.51 -17.10 8.61
CA LYS A 16 -7.20 -17.23 9.91
C LYS A 16 -6.41 -18.05 10.94
N LYS A 17 -5.57 -18.99 10.49
CA LYS A 17 -4.75 -19.86 11.35
C LYS A 17 -3.46 -19.19 11.84
N PHE A 18 -3.18 -17.97 11.41
CA PHE A 18 -1.99 -17.24 11.84
C PHE A 18 -1.99 -17.05 13.37
N ASP A 19 -0.86 -17.41 13.99
CA ASP A 19 -0.66 -17.43 15.44
C ASP A 19 -0.09 -16.11 15.99
N GLY A 20 -0.01 -15.08 15.14
CA GLY A 20 0.46 -13.75 15.50
C GLY A 20 1.97 -13.58 15.38
N ARG A 21 2.74 -14.58 14.91
CA ARG A 21 4.19 -14.48 14.75
C ARG A 21 4.65 -14.98 13.40
N PHE A 22 5.39 -14.13 12.68
CA PHE A 22 6.14 -14.56 11.51
C PHE A 22 7.33 -15.41 11.96
N LYS A 23 7.42 -16.64 11.46
CA LYS A 23 8.51 -17.57 11.75
C LYS A 23 9.40 -17.72 10.51
N LYS A 24 10.60 -18.24 10.71
CA LYS A 24 11.45 -18.66 9.60
C LYS A 24 10.67 -19.60 8.67
N GLY A 25 10.70 -19.32 7.36
CA GLY A 25 9.95 -20.08 6.35
C GLY A 25 8.50 -19.65 6.15
N THR A 26 8.06 -18.53 6.74
CA THR A 26 6.74 -17.95 6.43
C THR A 26 6.69 -17.59 4.95
N ARG A 27 5.67 -18.04 4.22
CA ARG A 27 5.49 -17.73 2.79
C ARG A 27 4.76 -16.39 2.65
N VAL A 28 5.42 -15.42 2.04
CA VAL A 28 4.90 -14.06 1.86
C VAL A 28 4.63 -13.81 0.38
N GLY A 29 3.39 -13.45 0.05
CA GLY A 29 3.00 -13.02 -1.28
C GLY A 29 3.70 -11.72 -1.67
N ILE A 30 4.36 -11.72 -2.83
CA ILE A 30 5.00 -10.54 -3.40
C ILE A 30 4.58 -10.41 -4.87
N ASP A 31 4.31 -9.19 -5.32
CA ASP A 31 3.99 -8.87 -6.70
C ASP A 31 5.15 -8.07 -7.28
N THR A 32 6.02 -8.74 -8.03
CA THR A 32 7.17 -8.08 -8.67
C THR A 32 6.78 -7.12 -9.81
N SER A 33 5.52 -7.15 -10.26
CA SER A 33 5.02 -6.23 -11.29
C SER A 33 4.55 -4.89 -10.70
N SER A 34 4.24 -4.86 -9.41
CA SER A 34 3.89 -3.65 -8.65
C SER A 34 5.09 -3.21 -7.81
N ILE A 35 5.75 -2.12 -8.23
CA ILE A 35 6.95 -1.60 -7.57
C ILE A 35 6.64 -1.25 -6.10
N ASP A 36 5.50 -0.60 -5.84
CA ASP A 36 5.13 -0.17 -4.49
C ASP A 36 4.91 -1.39 -3.58
N GLN A 37 4.12 -2.37 -4.03
CA GLN A 37 3.88 -3.62 -3.28
C GLN A 37 5.20 -4.37 -3.01
N PHE A 38 6.05 -4.48 -4.03
CA PHE A 38 7.32 -5.18 -3.94
C PHE A 38 8.22 -4.52 -2.89
N MET A 39 8.41 -3.20 -2.98
CA MET A 39 9.26 -2.43 -2.07
C MET A 39 8.70 -2.50 -0.65
N LEU A 40 7.40 -2.26 -0.47
CA LEU A 40 6.72 -2.30 0.81
C LEU A 40 6.89 -3.66 1.49
N THR A 41 6.71 -4.75 0.74
CA THR A 41 6.87 -6.12 1.24
C THR A 41 8.32 -6.42 1.60
N LYS A 42 9.27 -6.02 0.77
CA LYS A 42 10.70 -6.21 1.07
C LYS A 42 11.13 -5.45 2.31
N THR A 43 10.74 -4.18 2.45
CA THR A 43 11.08 -3.36 3.62
C THR A 43 10.44 -3.89 4.89
N TYR A 44 9.17 -4.29 4.85
CA TYR A 44 8.49 -4.79 6.05
C TYR A 44 9.14 -6.07 6.60
N PHE A 45 9.48 -7.01 5.70
CA PHE A 45 10.02 -8.33 6.05
C PHE A 45 11.56 -8.40 6.02
N GLU A 46 12.28 -7.29 5.88
CA GLU A 46 13.75 -7.28 5.72
C GLU A 46 14.50 -8.03 6.83
N ASP A 47 14.04 -7.89 8.08
CA ASP A 47 14.64 -8.54 9.26
C ASP A 47 14.10 -9.94 9.54
N LEU A 48 13.24 -10.49 8.67
CA LEU A 48 12.58 -11.77 8.86
C LEU A 48 12.99 -12.75 7.76
N GLU A 49 13.35 -13.98 8.15
CA GLU A 49 13.66 -15.06 7.22
C GLU A 49 12.40 -15.66 6.58
N VAL A 50 11.76 -14.89 5.70
CA VAL A 50 10.55 -15.30 4.96
C VAL A 50 10.87 -15.85 3.57
N GLU A 51 9.96 -16.67 3.04
CA GLU A 51 9.99 -17.16 1.67
C GLU A 51 9.05 -16.33 0.81
N TYR A 52 9.58 -15.64 -0.20
CA TYR A 52 8.76 -14.82 -1.08
C TYR A 52 8.16 -15.66 -2.20
N VAL A 53 6.83 -15.60 -2.34
CA VAL A 53 6.08 -16.29 -3.40
C VAL A 53 5.57 -15.23 -4.38
N ASN A 54 6.10 -15.24 -5.61
CA ASN A 54 5.73 -14.25 -6.62
C ASN A 54 4.35 -14.56 -7.21
N LEU A 55 3.41 -13.63 -7.03
CA LEU A 55 2.02 -13.76 -7.45
C LEU A 55 1.53 -12.40 -7.92
N ASN A 56 0.51 -12.36 -8.78
CA ASN A 56 -0.16 -11.08 -9.05
C ASN A 56 -0.91 -10.65 -7.80
N TYR A 57 -0.93 -9.34 -7.53
CA TYR A 57 -1.67 -8.75 -6.43
C TYR A 57 -3.09 -9.34 -6.34
N SER A 58 -3.86 -9.33 -7.42
CA SER A 58 -5.24 -9.88 -7.46
C SER A 58 -5.41 -11.34 -6.95
N GLN A 59 -4.34 -12.13 -6.93
CA GLN A 59 -4.33 -13.54 -6.50
C GLN A 59 -4.01 -13.73 -5.02
N PHE A 60 -3.48 -12.74 -4.30
CA PHE A 60 -3.04 -12.93 -2.91
C PHE A 60 -4.14 -13.46 -1.99
N ILE A 61 -5.37 -12.96 -2.13
CA ILE A 61 -6.50 -13.42 -1.30
C ILE A 61 -6.81 -14.89 -1.57
N THR A 62 -6.80 -15.32 -2.83
CA THR A 62 -7.02 -16.73 -3.19
C THR A 62 -5.87 -17.60 -2.68
N ALA A 63 -4.62 -17.17 -2.89
CA ALA A 63 -3.44 -17.89 -2.43
C ALA A 63 -3.39 -18.02 -0.89
N LEU A 64 -3.88 -17.01 -0.14
CA LEU A 64 -4.05 -17.09 1.32
C LEU A 64 -5.11 -18.13 1.71
N LYS A 65 -6.23 -18.20 0.97
CA LYS A 65 -7.31 -19.18 1.23
C LYS A 65 -6.88 -20.61 0.89
N GLU A 66 -6.14 -20.78 -0.19
CA GLU A 66 -5.60 -22.07 -0.65
C GLU A 66 -4.34 -22.49 0.12
N ASN A 67 -3.89 -21.66 1.07
CA ASN A 67 -2.74 -21.92 1.93
C ASN A 67 -1.44 -22.07 1.12
N GLU A 68 -1.34 -21.39 -0.03
CA GLU A 68 -0.13 -21.25 -0.85
C GLU A 68 0.83 -20.20 -0.26
N ILE A 69 0.26 -19.15 0.34
CA ILE A 69 0.97 -18.12 1.10
C ILE A 69 0.36 -17.98 2.49
N ASP A 70 1.15 -17.49 3.43
CA ASP A 70 0.77 -17.31 4.84
C ASP A 70 0.44 -15.85 5.16
N ALA A 71 1.07 -14.91 4.42
CA ALA A 71 0.89 -13.47 4.59
C ALA A 71 1.06 -12.71 3.27
N ALA A 72 0.42 -11.54 3.17
CA ALA A 72 0.71 -10.55 2.12
C ALA A 72 0.38 -9.14 2.62
N ILE A 73 0.94 -8.12 1.97
CA ILE A 73 0.54 -6.73 2.20
C ILE A 73 -0.50 -6.33 1.16
N TRP A 74 -1.57 -5.69 1.62
CA TRP A 74 -2.76 -5.36 0.82
C TRP A 74 -3.25 -3.94 1.08
N ASN A 75 -3.96 -3.34 0.13
CA ASN A 75 -4.64 -2.05 0.27
C ASN A 75 -6.02 -2.22 0.92
N LEU A 76 -6.25 -1.57 2.06
CA LEU A 76 -7.51 -1.59 2.80
C LEU A 76 -8.72 -1.13 1.96
N ASP A 77 -8.53 -0.20 1.01
CA ASP A 77 -9.63 0.31 0.18
C ASP A 77 -10.28 -0.78 -0.69
N ASP A 78 -9.52 -1.82 -1.07
CA ASP A 78 -9.99 -2.92 -1.92
C ASP A 78 -10.74 -4.03 -1.15
N LEU A 79 -10.82 -3.94 0.19
CA LEU A 79 -11.25 -5.04 1.07
C LEU A 79 -12.69 -4.96 1.59
N GLN A 80 -13.46 -3.94 1.21
CA GLN A 80 -14.81 -3.72 1.74
C GLN A 80 -15.77 -4.93 1.55
N ASP A 81 -15.46 -5.86 0.64
CA ASP A 81 -16.34 -6.99 0.27
C ASP A 81 -15.80 -8.41 0.60
N ARG A 82 -14.66 -8.60 1.30
CA ARG A 82 -13.96 -9.92 1.35
C ARG A 82 -13.50 -10.43 2.73
N GLN A 83 -14.31 -10.29 3.78
CA GLN A 83 -13.88 -10.52 5.17
C GLN A 83 -13.90 -11.97 5.68
N ASP A 84 -14.61 -12.91 5.03
CA ASP A 84 -15.01 -14.12 5.75
C ASP A 84 -13.92 -15.15 6.07
N ASP A 85 -12.71 -15.10 5.48
CA ASP A 85 -11.68 -16.17 5.67
C ASP A 85 -10.27 -15.70 6.03
N ILE A 86 -10.06 -14.39 6.17
CA ILE A 86 -8.74 -13.79 6.37
C ILE A 86 -8.73 -12.90 7.62
N LYS A 87 -7.57 -12.76 8.23
CA LYS A 87 -7.34 -11.84 9.35
C LYS A 87 -6.56 -10.63 8.84
N PHE A 88 -6.89 -9.48 9.40
CA PHE A 88 -6.23 -8.22 9.11
C PHE A 88 -5.44 -7.78 10.32
N MET A 89 -4.22 -7.32 10.08
CA MET A 89 -3.37 -6.73 11.11
C MET A 89 -2.84 -5.38 10.60
N PRO A 90 -2.85 -4.33 11.44
CA PRO A 90 -2.21 -3.07 11.06
C PRO A 90 -0.72 -3.31 10.82
N LEU A 91 -0.15 -2.62 9.84
CA LEU A 91 1.30 -2.60 9.65
C LEU A 91 1.91 -1.72 10.74
N ASN A 92 2.93 -2.21 11.47
CA ASN A 92 3.76 -1.38 12.34
C ASN A 92 4.68 -0.48 11.49
N ARG A 93 4.10 0.55 10.86
CA ARG A 93 4.80 1.43 9.92
C ARG A 93 5.86 2.31 10.57
N GLU A 94 5.59 2.79 11.77
CA GLU A 94 6.49 3.67 12.51
C GLU A 94 7.82 2.98 12.88
N GLU A 95 7.76 1.70 13.26
CA GLU A 95 8.97 0.90 13.54
C GLU A 95 9.78 0.57 12.28
N LYS A 96 9.15 0.64 11.09
CA LYS A 96 9.74 0.22 9.81
C LYS A 96 10.04 1.37 8.84
N ASN A 97 9.85 2.64 9.23
CA ASN A 97 10.12 3.83 8.41
C ASN A 97 9.46 3.82 7.01
N ILE A 98 8.30 3.19 6.88
CA ILE A 98 7.61 3.02 5.59
C ILE A 98 6.83 4.31 5.25
N LYS A 99 7.27 5.05 4.23
CA LYS A 99 6.61 6.25 3.69
C LYS A 99 5.93 5.97 2.35
N ASP A 100 4.80 5.26 2.39
CA ASP A 100 4.06 4.79 1.21
C ASP A 100 2.59 5.24 1.23
N THR A 101 2.33 6.45 1.74
CA THR A 101 0.99 7.06 1.69
C THR A 101 1.04 8.48 1.14
N GLU A 102 2.22 8.97 0.77
CA GLU A 102 2.42 10.32 0.29
C GLU A 102 2.52 10.35 -1.24
N ALA A 103 1.56 11.04 -1.88
CA ALA A 103 1.67 11.33 -3.29
C ALA A 103 2.84 12.30 -3.52
N VAL A 104 3.61 12.08 -4.59
CA VAL A 104 4.72 12.94 -5.02
C VAL A 104 4.64 13.23 -6.52
N ILE A 105 5.03 14.44 -6.92
CA ILE A 105 5.23 14.79 -8.34
C ILE A 105 6.72 14.73 -8.63
N ILE A 106 7.12 13.90 -9.59
CA ILE A 106 8.51 13.76 -10.04
C ILE A 106 8.70 14.56 -11.33
N ALA A 107 9.67 15.47 -11.34
CA ALA A 107 10.04 16.25 -12.51
C ALA A 107 11.51 16.03 -12.88
N ASN A 108 11.83 16.11 -14.17
CA ASN A 108 13.21 15.99 -14.64
C ASN A 108 14.08 17.14 -14.11
N LYS A 109 15.22 16.81 -13.47
CA LYS A 109 16.17 17.77 -12.89
C LYS A 109 16.68 18.82 -13.89
N LYS A 110 16.72 18.50 -15.19
CA LYS A 110 17.11 19.45 -16.26
C LYS A 110 16.01 20.44 -16.65
N ASN A 111 14.78 20.20 -16.19
CA ASN A 111 13.62 21.05 -16.48
C ASN A 111 13.19 21.79 -15.21
N SER A 112 13.76 22.97 -15.00
CA SER A 112 13.44 23.85 -13.87
C SER A 112 12.08 24.54 -13.97
N ILE A 113 11.48 24.56 -15.17
CA ILE A 113 10.22 25.26 -15.44
C ILE A 113 9.05 24.52 -14.77
N VAL A 114 9.04 23.18 -14.87
CA VAL A 114 7.92 22.35 -14.37
C VAL A 114 7.78 22.43 -12.83
N PRO A 115 8.84 22.27 -12.01
CA PRO A 115 8.75 22.48 -10.56
C PRO A 115 8.36 23.91 -10.17
N ALA A 116 8.86 24.92 -10.90
CA ALA A 116 8.55 26.33 -10.64
C ALA A 116 7.08 26.68 -10.94
N LEU A 117 6.48 26.06 -11.95
CA LEU A 117 5.07 26.22 -12.26
C LEU A 117 4.21 25.55 -11.18
N PHE A 118 4.50 24.29 -10.84
CA PHE A 118 3.75 23.56 -9.83
C PHE A 118 3.80 24.25 -8.46
N SER A 119 4.96 24.74 -8.03
CA SER A 119 5.09 25.49 -6.77
C SER A 119 4.35 26.83 -6.75
N ARG A 120 4.01 27.40 -7.91
CA ARG A 120 3.27 28.67 -8.01
C ARG A 120 1.76 28.48 -8.13
N VAL A 121 1.33 27.35 -8.68
CA VAL A 121 -0.08 27.11 -9.05
C VAL A 121 -0.75 26.13 -8.08
N LEU A 122 0.00 25.22 -7.47
CA LEU A 122 -0.54 24.27 -6.51
C LEU A 122 -0.51 24.87 -5.10
N ASP A 123 -1.68 24.96 -4.50
CA ASP A 123 -1.83 25.00 -3.06
C ASP A 123 -2.09 23.58 -2.54
N ILE A 124 -1.23 23.11 -1.62
CA ILE A 124 -1.30 21.75 -1.08
C ILE A 124 -2.58 21.54 -0.27
N GLU A 125 -3.06 22.56 0.42
CA GLU A 125 -4.25 22.45 1.26
C GLU A 125 -5.51 22.40 0.39
N ASP A 126 -5.57 23.19 -0.68
CA ASP A 126 -6.66 23.10 -1.66
C ASP A 126 -6.72 21.71 -2.31
N VAL A 127 -5.58 21.15 -2.71
CA VAL A 127 -5.51 19.81 -3.31
C VAL A 127 -6.06 18.74 -2.35
N LYS A 128 -5.66 18.78 -1.07
CA LYS A 128 -6.17 17.87 -0.04
C LYS A 128 -7.67 18.06 0.21
N GLU A 129 -8.14 19.30 0.21
CA GLU A 129 -9.55 19.60 0.40
C GLU A 129 -10.39 19.03 -0.75
N TYR A 130 -10.01 19.27 -2.01
CA TYR A 130 -10.70 18.72 -3.17
C TYR A 130 -10.68 17.20 -3.18
N GLN A 131 -9.54 16.57 -2.86
CA GLN A 131 -9.44 15.12 -2.72
C GLN A 131 -10.46 14.59 -1.69
N ARG A 132 -10.50 15.21 -0.50
CA ARG A 132 -11.46 14.85 0.56
C ARG A 132 -12.91 15.04 0.11
N LEU A 133 -13.22 16.10 -0.64
CA LEU A 133 -14.58 16.36 -1.14
C LEU A 133 -15.01 15.31 -2.17
N VAL A 134 -14.10 14.88 -3.05
CA VAL A 134 -14.34 13.79 -4.00
C VAL A 134 -14.56 12.45 -3.28
N MET A 135 -13.69 12.09 -2.33
CA MET A 135 -13.81 10.85 -1.56
C MET A 135 -15.13 10.79 -0.77
N ASN A 136 -15.57 11.93 -0.22
CA ASN A 136 -16.84 12.05 0.49
C ASN A 136 -18.06 12.19 -0.43
N LYS A 137 -17.89 12.01 -1.75
CA LYS A 137 -18.96 12.12 -2.77
C LYS A 137 -19.67 13.48 -2.79
N LYS A 138 -19.03 14.53 -2.29
CA LYS A 138 -19.56 15.90 -2.30
C LYS A 138 -19.32 16.59 -3.64
N ILE A 139 -18.29 16.17 -4.37
CA ILE A 139 -17.94 16.65 -5.70
C ILE A 139 -17.64 15.43 -6.58
N MET A 140 -18.08 15.46 -7.84
CA MET A 140 -17.71 14.44 -8.81
C MET A 140 -16.29 14.68 -9.32
N PRO A 141 -15.43 13.65 -9.39
CA PRO A 141 -14.09 13.83 -9.92
C PRO A 141 -14.12 14.18 -11.40
N GLN A 142 -13.23 15.09 -11.81
CA GLN A 142 -12.96 15.40 -13.20
C GLN A 142 -11.44 15.47 -13.36
N TYR A 143 -10.89 14.55 -14.15
CA TYR A 143 -9.46 14.32 -14.31
C TYR A 143 -8.95 14.90 -15.64
#